data_AF-A0AAV8VKY5-F1
#
_entry.id   AF-A0AAV8VKY5-F1
#
_cell.length_a   1.000
_cell.length_b   1.000
_cell.length_c   1.000
_cell.angle_alpha   90.00
_cell.angle_beta   90.00
_cell.angle_gamma   90.00
#
_symmetry.space_group_name_H-M   'P 1'
#
loop_
_entity.id
_entity.type
_entity.pdbx_description
1 polymer ?
#
loop_
_entity_poly.entity_id
_entity_poly.type
_entity_poly.pdbx_seq_one_letter_code
_entity_poly.pdbx_strand_id
1 'polypeptide(L)'
;MDDIKLFVATEIGLKRQLTCLESFSNDIRMSLGLQKCKIHTIKRGIWHATEDFQLTRAAGGGVIQGMAKDEAYKYLGFAQSGEIQAKQVKQKLAAELLDRSRAVLKTQLSALHTITAINSYAIPVVAWSFGVIKWSTTELDDLNRTMRVCFTKFRKHLSH
;
A
#
# COMPACT_ATOMS: atom_id res chain seq x y z
N MET A 1 1.47 -7.25 -14.18
CA MET A 1 0.82 -7.07 -12.86
C MET A 1 1.24 -8.31 -12.10
N ASP A 2 2.22 -8.17 -11.21
CA ASP A 2 3.10 -9.31 -10.86
C ASP A 2 2.95 -9.74 -9.39
N ASP A 3 2.22 -8.96 -8.58
CA ASP A 3 2.01 -9.21 -7.14
C ASP A 3 0.66 -9.88 -6.89
N ILE A 4 0.68 -11.18 -6.58
CA ILE A 4 -0.51 -11.98 -6.26
C ILE A 4 -0.52 -12.33 -4.77
N LYS A 5 -1.68 -12.22 -4.12
CA LYS A 5 -1.91 -12.67 -2.73
C LYS A 5 -2.94 -13.79 -2.68
N LEU A 6 -2.56 -14.91 -2.09
CA LEU A 6 -3.44 -16.06 -1.89
C LEU A 6 -4.05 -16.02 -0.48
N PHE A 7 -5.35 -16.23 -0.38
CA PHE A 7 -6.07 -16.35 0.89
C PHE A 7 -6.66 -17.76 1.01
N VAL A 8 -6.30 -18.46 2.07
CA VAL A 8 -6.69 -19.85 2.32
C VAL A 8 -7.00 -20.07 3.80
N ALA A 9 -8.00 -20.90 4.07
CA ALA A 9 -8.41 -21.22 5.43
C ALA A 9 -7.53 -22.31 6.08
N THR A 10 -6.87 -23.14 5.29
CA THR A 10 -6.10 -24.31 5.76
C THR A 10 -4.77 -24.44 5.03
N GLU A 11 -3.79 -25.06 5.67
CA GLU A 11 -2.47 -25.35 5.09
C GLU A 11 -2.56 -26.31 3.90
N ILE A 12 -3.49 -27.26 3.93
CA ILE A 12 -3.79 -28.15 2.79
C ILE A 12 -4.33 -27.33 1.60
N GLY A 13 -5.19 -26.36 1.87
CA GLY A 13 -5.68 -25.42 0.86
C GLY A 13 -4.55 -24.60 0.25
N LEU A 14 -3.61 -24.13 1.08
CA LEU A 14 -2.41 -23.40 0.63
C LEU A 14 -1.59 -24.25 -0.35
N LYS A 15 -1.30 -25.51 0.02
CA LYS A 15 -0.58 -26.46 -0.83
C LYS A 15 -1.21 -26.57 -2.21
N ARG A 16 -2.53 -26.81 -2.24
CA ARG A 16 -3.27 -27.00 -3.50
C ARG A 16 -3.26 -25.75 -4.38
N GLN A 17 -3.43 -24.57 -3.79
CA GLN A 17 -3.41 -23.32 -4.54
C GLN A 17 -2.02 -22.99 -5.06
N LEU A 18 -0.96 -23.21 -4.27
CA LEU A 18 0.42 -23.02 -4.72
C LEU A 18 0.75 -23.94 -5.90
N THR A 19 0.42 -25.23 -5.82
CA THR A 19 0.64 -26.17 -6.94
C THR A 19 -0.10 -25.75 -8.21
N CYS A 20 -1.32 -25.24 -8.08
CA CYS A 20 -2.07 -24.72 -9.22
C CYS A 20 -1.41 -23.45 -9.81
N LEU A 21 -0.97 -22.52 -8.96
CA LEU A 21 -0.27 -21.30 -9.38
C LEU A 21 1.05 -21.62 -10.08
N GLU A 22 1.79 -22.61 -9.61
CA GLU A 22 3.04 -23.07 -10.22
C GLU A 22 2.81 -23.69 -11.60
N SER A 23 1.81 -24.57 -11.73
CA SER A 23 1.43 -25.15 -13.03
C SER A 23 1.09 -24.04 -14.02
N PHE A 24 0.24 -23.10 -13.60
CA PHE A 24 -0.14 -21.96 -14.44
C PHE A 24 1.05 -21.08 -14.80
N SER A 25 1.94 -20.78 -13.85
CA SER A 25 3.15 -19.98 -14.07
C SER A 25 4.08 -20.66 -15.08
N ASN A 26 4.25 -21.98 -14.99
CA ASN A 26 5.04 -22.76 -15.94
C ASN A 26 4.43 -22.75 -17.34
N ASP A 27 3.11 -22.90 -17.45
CA ASP A 27 2.40 -22.88 -18.73
C ASP A 27 2.59 -21.54 -19.47
N ILE A 28 2.62 -20.42 -18.73
CA ILE A 28 2.87 -19.08 -19.28
C ILE A 28 4.37 -18.71 -19.32
N ARG A 29 5.27 -19.63 -18.95
CA ARG A 29 6.73 -19.44 -18.90
C ARG A 29 7.19 -18.29 -18.00
N MET A 30 6.48 -18.06 -16.88
CA MET A 30 6.86 -17.12 -15.84
C MET A 30 7.52 -17.84 -14.66
N SER A 31 8.52 -17.21 -14.04
CA SER A 31 9.17 -17.71 -12.83
C SER A 31 8.68 -17.00 -11.58
N LEU A 32 8.47 -17.75 -10.51
CA LEU A 32 8.10 -17.18 -9.21
C LEU A 32 9.34 -16.60 -8.51
N GLY A 33 9.25 -15.34 -8.09
CA GLY A 33 10.27 -14.68 -7.28
C GLY A 33 10.22 -15.10 -5.82
N LEU A 34 10.51 -16.37 -5.51
CA LEU A 34 10.32 -16.98 -4.18
C LEU A 34 10.96 -16.21 -3.01
N GLN A 35 12.07 -15.51 -3.26
CA GLN A 35 12.75 -14.65 -2.28
C GLN A 35 11.86 -13.52 -1.75
N LYS A 36 10.85 -13.09 -2.53
CA LYS A 36 9.89 -12.05 -2.17
C LYS A 36 8.57 -12.63 -1.65
N CYS A 37 8.38 -13.94 -1.76
CA CYS A 37 7.20 -14.63 -1.28
C CYS A 37 7.33 -14.92 0.23
N LYS A 38 6.25 -14.73 0.97
CA LYS A 38 6.18 -15.01 2.42
C LYS A 38 4.84 -15.63 2.77
N ILE A 39 4.85 -16.53 3.75
CA ILE A 39 3.62 -17.12 4.30
C ILE A 39 3.28 -16.42 5.62
N HIS A 40 2.06 -15.91 5.71
CA HIS A 40 1.54 -15.23 6.88
C HIS A 40 0.33 -15.99 7.43
N THR A 41 0.44 -16.54 8.64
CA THR A 41 -0.63 -17.31 9.28
C THR A 41 -1.23 -16.54 10.45
N ILE A 42 -2.55 -16.39 10.42
CA ILE A 42 -3.34 -15.80 11.50
C ILE A 42 -4.36 -16.84 11.95
N LYS A 43 -4.34 -17.21 13.24
CA LYS A 43 -5.35 -18.07 13.86
C LYS A 43 -6.07 -17.27 14.94
N ARG A 44 -7.40 -17.16 14.84
CA ARG A 44 -8.26 -16.40 15.78
C ARG A 44 -7.78 -14.95 16.01
N GLY A 45 -7.33 -14.28 14.95
CA GLY A 45 -6.82 -12.90 15.02
C GLY A 45 -5.40 -12.76 15.57
N ILE A 46 -4.74 -13.85 15.94
CA ILE A 46 -3.38 -13.86 16.49
C ILE A 46 -2.42 -14.42 15.43
N TRP A 47 -1.28 -13.75 15.24
CA TRP A 47 -0.21 -14.25 14.38
C TRP A 47 0.38 -15.55 14.95
N HIS A 48 0.63 -16.52 14.08
CA HIS A 48 1.33 -17.74 14.43
C HIS A 48 2.56 -17.93 13.54
N ALA A 49 3.66 -18.36 14.15
CA ALA A 49 4.84 -18.81 13.43
C ALA A 49 4.43 -19.92 12.47
N THR A 50 4.86 -19.81 11.21
CA THR A 50 4.58 -20.79 10.17
C THR A 50 5.88 -21.41 9.74
N GLU A 51 5.88 -22.72 9.57
CA GLU A 51 7.03 -23.42 9.03
C GLU A 51 7.26 -23.03 7.56
N ASP A 52 8.53 -23.11 7.15
CA ASP A 52 8.93 -22.88 5.78
C ASP A 52 8.25 -23.89 4.84
N PHE A 53 7.73 -23.38 3.73
CA PHE A 53 7.04 -24.20 2.76
C PHE A 53 7.97 -24.61 1.63
N GLN A 54 8.23 -25.91 1.53
CA GLN A 54 9.00 -26.47 0.42
C GLN A 54 8.09 -26.69 -0.79
N LEU A 55 8.43 -26.03 -1.89
CA LEU A 55 7.78 -26.25 -3.18
C LEU A 55 8.28 -27.56 -3.78
N THR A 56 7.40 -28.27 -4.46
CA THR A 56 7.77 -29.57 -5.04
C THR A 56 8.71 -29.38 -6.23
N ARG A 57 9.57 -30.36 -6.48
CA ARG A 57 10.58 -30.30 -7.56
C ARG A 57 9.96 -30.21 -8.96
N ALA A 58 8.73 -30.73 -9.13
CA ALA A 58 7.94 -30.61 -10.36
C ALA A 58 7.43 -29.18 -10.61
N ALA A 59 7.53 -28.31 -9.62
CA ALA A 59 6.87 -27.02 -9.58
C ALA A 59 7.86 -25.83 -9.52
N GLY A 60 9.13 -26.10 -9.84
CA GLY A 60 10.21 -25.11 -9.92
C GLY A 60 11.23 -25.20 -8.78
N GLY A 61 10.86 -25.87 -7.68
CA GLY A 61 11.70 -26.04 -6.51
C GLY A 61 11.96 -24.74 -5.73
N GLY A 62 12.22 -24.86 -4.44
CA GLY A 62 12.56 -23.72 -3.57
C GLY A 62 11.77 -23.71 -2.27
N VAL A 63 12.02 -22.68 -1.45
CA VAL A 63 11.45 -22.54 -0.11
C VAL A 63 10.79 -21.16 0.00
N ILE A 64 9.51 -21.13 0.36
CA ILE A 64 8.82 -19.91 0.76
C ILE A 64 8.90 -19.82 2.28
N GLN A 65 9.55 -18.78 2.78
CA GLN A 65 9.75 -18.65 4.21
C GLN A 65 8.47 -18.21 4.93
N GLY A 66 8.31 -18.73 6.15
CA GLY A 66 7.39 -18.16 7.11
C GLY A 66 7.76 -16.71 7.42
N MET A 67 6.75 -15.85 7.49
CA MET A 67 6.94 -14.45 7.83
C MET A 67 7.22 -14.31 9.34
N ALA A 68 8.26 -13.58 9.73
CA ALA A 68 8.56 -13.36 11.16
C ALA A 68 7.52 -12.47 11.84
N LYS A 69 7.43 -12.54 13.18
CA LYS A 69 6.44 -11.80 13.98
C LYS A 69 6.49 -10.28 13.77
N ASP A 70 7.70 -9.74 13.68
CA ASP A 70 7.95 -8.30 13.54
C ASP A 70 8.25 -7.89 12.09
N GLU A 71 8.23 -8.84 11.16
CA GLU A 71 8.31 -8.55 9.73
C GLU A 71 6.96 -7.94 9.31
N ALA A 72 6.98 -6.95 8.41
CA ALA A 72 5.77 -6.35 7.87
C ALA A 72 5.72 -6.58 6.35
N TYR A 73 4.65 -7.19 5.86
CA TYR A 73 4.56 -7.56 4.45
C TYR A 73 4.10 -6.34 3.68
N LYS A 74 4.89 -5.87 2.72
CA LYS A 74 4.56 -4.70 1.93
C LYS A 74 3.71 -5.09 0.74
N TYR A 75 2.43 -4.76 0.76
CA TYR A 75 1.52 -4.94 -0.39
C TYR A 75 0.99 -3.58 -0.85
N LEU A 76 1.08 -3.28 -2.15
CA LEU A 76 0.66 -2.00 -2.75
C LEU A 76 1.24 -0.75 -2.06
N GLY A 77 2.48 -0.84 -1.55
CA GLY A 77 3.14 0.27 -0.85
C GLY A 77 2.89 0.34 0.66
N PHE A 78 2.00 -0.49 1.22
CA PHE A 78 1.66 -0.49 2.64
C PHE A 78 2.21 -1.70 3.38
N ALA A 79 2.77 -1.46 4.57
CA ALA A 79 3.09 -2.49 5.54
C ALA A 79 1.79 -3.07 6.12
N GLN A 80 1.54 -4.36 5.86
CA GLN A 80 0.47 -5.14 6.49
C GLN A 80 1.09 -5.93 7.64
N SER A 81 0.89 -5.46 8.87
CA SER A 81 1.26 -6.16 10.11
C SER A 81 0.04 -6.20 11.03
N GLY A 82 -0.85 -7.19 10.86
CA GLY A 82 -2.06 -7.40 11.68
C GLY A 82 -3.16 -6.34 11.52
N GLU A 83 -2.81 -5.07 11.65
CA GLU A 83 -3.56 -3.89 11.23
C GLU A 83 -2.69 -3.13 10.22
N ILE A 84 -3.31 -2.56 9.18
CA ILE A 84 -2.63 -1.55 8.36
C ILE A 84 -2.08 -0.51 9.35
N GLN A 85 -0.80 -0.14 9.26
CA GLN A 85 -0.23 0.96 10.06
C GLN A 85 -0.79 2.31 9.58
N ALA A 86 -2.13 2.44 9.64
CA ALA A 86 -2.92 3.47 9.01
C ALA A 86 -2.48 4.84 9.48
N LYS A 87 -2.10 4.98 10.76
CA LYS A 87 -1.57 6.23 11.30
C LYS A 87 -0.28 6.68 10.60
N GLN A 88 0.71 5.79 10.48
CA GLN A 88 2.00 6.13 9.84
C GLN A 88 1.80 6.43 8.35
N VAL A 89 0.92 5.67 7.70
CA VAL A 89 0.59 5.86 6.30
C VAL A 89 -0.10 7.20 6.07
N LYS A 90 -1.14 7.52 6.85
CA LYS A 90 -1.84 8.81 6.79
C LYS A 90 -0.87 9.98 6.98
N GLN A 91 0.06 9.86 7.93
CA GLN A 91 1.10 10.88 8.16
C GLN A 91 2.00 11.08 6.93
N LYS A 92 2.47 9.99 6.32
CA LYS A 92 3.28 10.07 5.08
C LYS A 92 2.50 10.70 3.92
N LEU A 93 1.24 10.30 3.74
CA LEU A 93 0.37 10.83 2.67
C LEU A 93 0.08 12.32 2.88
N ALA A 94 -0.16 12.74 4.13
CA ALA A 94 -0.36 14.14 4.47
C ALA A 94 0.88 14.99 4.22
N ALA A 95 2.07 14.49 4.57
CA ALA A 95 3.33 15.17 4.30
C ALA A 95 3.56 15.34 2.78
N GLU A 96 3.38 14.27 2.02
CA GLU A 96 3.53 14.29 0.55
C GLU A 96 2.53 15.25 -0.12
N LEU A 97 1.26 15.28 0.33
CA LEU A 97 0.27 16.24 -0.14
C LEU A 97 0.74 17.68 0.04
N LEU A 98 1.29 18.00 1.23
CA LEU A 98 1.78 19.33 1.54
C LEU A 98 3.02 19.70 0.73
N ASP A 99 3.94 18.76 0.53
CA ASP A 99 5.15 19.01 -0.25
C ASP A 99 4.84 19.21 -1.73
N ARG A 100 3.93 18.43 -2.31
CA ARG A 100 3.42 18.68 -3.67
C ARG A 100 2.68 19.99 -3.78
N SER A 101 1.85 20.32 -2.80
CA SER A 101 1.16 21.61 -2.76
C SER A 101 2.16 22.77 -2.70
N ARG A 102 3.21 22.68 -1.88
CA ARG A 102 4.29 23.68 -1.83
C ARG A 102 5.03 23.80 -3.17
N ALA A 103 5.30 22.69 -3.84
CA ALA A 103 5.95 22.70 -5.14
C ALA A 103 5.11 23.49 -6.16
N VAL A 104 3.79 23.26 -6.20
CA VAL A 104 2.87 24.03 -7.05
C VAL A 104 2.80 25.50 -6.63
N LEU A 105 2.71 25.80 -5.34
CA LEU A 105 2.60 27.18 -4.84
C LEU A 105 3.86 28.03 -5.07
N LYS A 106 5.03 27.40 -5.20
CA LYS A 106 6.29 28.07 -5.57
C LYS A 106 6.33 28.48 -7.04
N THR A 107 5.43 27.96 -7.87
CA THR A 107 5.34 28.35 -9.29
C THR A 107 4.64 29.70 -9.45
N GLN A 108 4.83 30.34 -10.61
CA GLN A 108 4.15 31.60 -10.96
C GLN A 108 2.78 31.38 -11.64
N LEU A 109 2.10 30.27 -11.34
CA LEU A 109 0.78 30.01 -11.90
C LEU A 109 -0.27 31.02 -11.39
N SER A 110 -1.24 31.34 -12.26
CA SER A 110 -2.43 32.10 -11.86
C SER A 110 -3.28 31.30 -10.87
N ALA A 111 -4.19 31.95 -10.15
CA ALA A 111 -5.01 31.29 -9.13
C ALA A 111 -5.77 30.08 -9.69
N LEU A 112 -6.41 30.24 -10.85
CA LEU A 112 -7.13 29.17 -11.54
C LEU A 112 -6.21 27.98 -11.84
N HIS A 113 -5.07 28.22 -12.47
CA HIS A 113 -4.13 27.16 -12.82
C HIS A 113 -3.46 26.52 -11.59
N THR A 114 -3.28 27.27 -10.51
CA THR A 114 -2.79 26.75 -9.24
C THR A 114 -3.77 25.73 -8.67
N ILE A 115 -5.07 26.05 -8.64
CA ILE A 115 -6.12 25.12 -8.20
C ILE A 115 -6.13 23.88 -9.06
N THR A 116 -6.12 24.04 -10.39
CA THR A 116 -6.10 22.92 -11.32
C THR A 116 -4.88 22.02 -11.10
N ALA A 117 -3.69 22.60 -10.93
CA ALA A 117 -2.46 21.86 -10.68
C ALA A 117 -2.50 21.12 -9.33
N ILE A 118 -3.05 21.73 -8.28
CA ILE A 118 -3.20 21.06 -6.98
C ILE A 118 -4.16 19.87 -7.09
N ASN A 119 -5.30 20.06 -7.76
CA ASN A 119 -6.30 19.01 -7.97
C ASN A 119 -5.78 17.84 -8.82
N SER A 120 -4.89 18.09 -9.79
CA SER A 120 -4.36 17.05 -10.67
C SER A 120 -3.06 16.40 -10.18
N TYR A 121 -2.27 17.07 -9.32
CA TYR A 121 -0.96 16.59 -8.90
C TYR A 121 -0.87 16.25 -7.41
N ALA A 122 -1.45 17.09 -6.54
CA ALA A 122 -1.31 16.97 -5.09
C ALA A 122 -2.46 16.13 -4.49
N ILE A 123 -3.71 16.45 -4.82
CA ILE A 123 -4.89 15.73 -4.29
C ILE A 123 -4.89 14.22 -4.58
N PRO A 124 -4.46 13.73 -5.77
CA PRO A 124 -4.46 12.30 -6.05
C PRO A 124 -3.62 11.48 -5.08
N VAL A 125 -2.59 12.07 -4.46
CA VAL A 125 -1.75 11.42 -3.43
C VAL A 125 -2.55 10.93 -2.24
N VAL A 126 -3.63 11.62 -1.88
CA VAL A 126 -4.45 11.20 -0.73
C VAL A 126 -5.71 10.50 -1.22
N ALA A 127 -6.26 10.92 -2.36
CA ALA A 127 -7.51 10.38 -2.91
C ALA A 127 -7.46 8.86 -3.15
N TRP A 128 -6.33 8.34 -3.64
CA TRP A 128 -6.19 6.89 -3.86
C TRP A 128 -6.32 6.07 -2.56
N SER A 129 -5.95 6.67 -1.42
CA SER A 129 -5.99 6.00 -0.12
C SER A 129 -7.40 5.92 0.49
N PHE A 130 -8.37 6.69 -0.03
CA PHE A 130 -9.73 6.72 0.52
C PHE A 130 -10.46 5.38 0.41
N GLY A 131 -10.10 4.55 -0.57
CA GLY A 131 -10.62 3.19 -0.73
C GLY A 131 -9.88 2.12 0.07
N VAL A 132 -8.70 2.43 0.61
CA VAL A 132 -7.83 1.45 1.29
C VAL A 132 -7.73 1.71 2.80
N ILE A 133 -7.83 2.97 3.21
CA ILE A 133 -7.65 3.42 4.58
C ILE A 133 -8.89 4.21 4.99
N LYS A 134 -9.42 3.89 6.16
CA LYS A 134 -10.54 4.63 6.74
C LYS A 134 -10.05 5.99 7.23
N TRP A 135 -10.43 7.06 6.53
CA TRP A 135 -10.26 8.44 6.98
C TRP A 135 -11.50 8.88 7.77
N SER A 136 -11.29 9.52 8.92
CA SER A 136 -12.38 10.19 9.64
C SER A 136 -12.62 11.59 9.07
N THR A 137 -13.82 12.12 9.27
CA THR A 137 -14.15 13.50 8.89
C THR A 137 -13.19 14.50 9.55
N THR A 138 -12.86 14.29 10.83
CA THR A 138 -11.90 15.13 11.56
C THR A 138 -10.52 15.13 10.94
N GLU A 139 -10.01 13.95 10.52
CA GLU A 139 -8.69 13.86 9.87
C GLU A 139 -8.67 14.58 8.52
N LEU A 140 -9.75 14.50 7.75
CA LEU A 140 -9.87 15.21 6.46
C LEU A 140 -9.99 16.73 6.67
N ASP A 141 -10.72 17.16 7.70
CA ASP A 141 -10.84 18.57 8.06
C ASP A 141 -9.50 19.16 8.51
N ASP A 142 -8.73 18.43 9.32
CA ASP A 142 -7.39 18.87 9.75
C ASP A 142 -6.41 18.93 8.58
N LEU A 143 -6.50 18.00 7.63
CA LEU A 143 -5.71 18.04 6.39
C LEU A 143 -6.06 19.27 5.54
N ASN A 144 -7.35 19.56 5.38
CA ASN A 144 -7.84 20.75 4.68
C ASN A 144 -7.38 22.04 5.36
N ARG A 145 -7.47 22.14 6.69
CA ARG A 145 -6.94 23.26 7.48
C ARG A 145 -5.45 23.47 7.23
N THR A 146 -4.67 22.38 7.26
CA THR A 146 -3.22 22.45 7.05
C THR A 146 -2.86 22.92 5.63
N MET A 147 -3.60 22.45 4.62
CA MET A 147 -3.45 22.96 3.25
C MET A 147 -3.78 24.44 3.14
N ARG A 148 -4.87 24.90 3.75
CA ARG A 148 -5.25 26.33 3.75
C ARG A 148 -4.18 27.20 4.40
N VAL A 149 -3.64 26.78 5.56
CA VAL A 149 -2.51 27.46 6.21
C VAL A 149 -1.29 27.53 5.27
N CYS A 150 -1.02 26.45 4.52
CA CYS A 150 0.03 26.46 3.51
C CYS A 150 -0.23 27.54 2.45
N PHE A 151 -1.45 27.63 1.92
CA PHE A 151 -1.78 28.59 0.86
C PHE A 151 -1.66 30.04 1.34
N THR A 152 -2.11 30.31 2.58
CA THR A 152 -1.93 31.61 3.23
C THR A 152 -0.46 31.99 3.36
N LYS A 153 0.42 31.06 3.74
CA LYS A 153 1.87 31.31 3.83
C LYS A 153 2.48 31.74 2.49
N PHE A 154 2.00 31.19 1.38
CA PHE A 154 2.43 31.56 0.03
C PHE A 154 1.65 32.75 -0.56
N ARG A 155 0.79 33.42 0.23
CA ARG A 155 -0.06 34.56 -0.18
C ARG A 155 -0.95 34.28 -1.40
N LYS A 156 -1.30 33.01 -1.62
CA LYS A 156 -2.27 32.59 -2.63
C LYS A 156 -3.63 32.47 -1.93
N HIS A 157 -4.41 33.54 -1.97
CA HIS A 157 -5.78 33.51 -1.44
C HIS A 157 -6.68 32.77 -2.43
N LEU A 158 -7.27 31.65 -1.99
CA LEU A 158 -8.42 31.07 -2.67
C LEU A 158 -9.62 31.98 -2.40
N SER A 159 -10.01 32.79 -3.37
CA SER A 159 -11.33 33.42 -3.36
C SER A 159 -12.36 32.29 -3.49
N HIS A 160 -13.21 32.16 -2.47
CA HIS A 160 -14.35 31.25 -2.43
C HIS A 160 -15.38 31.59 -3.51
#